data_AF-A0A6M0KYL6-F1
#
_entry.id   AF-A0A6M0KYL6-F1
#
_cell.length_a   1.000
_cell.length_b   1.000
_cell.length_c   1.000
_cell.angle_alpha   90.00
_cell.angle_beta   90.00
_cell.angle_gamma   90.00
#
_symmetry.space_group_name_H-M   'P 1'
#
loop_
_entity.id
_entity.type
_entity.pdbx_description
1 polymer ?
#
loop_
_entity_poly.entity_id
_entity_poly.type
_entity_poly.pdbx_seq_one_letter_code
_entity_poly.pdbx_strand_id
1 'polypeptide(L)'
;MSDKDKKVEKTLEFRIDRIYKMAKEHFGEVKFVGIKRHKKIGWIAKAQFDEFDSLVAEGENAEDALRNLRKRLRKIIERYNMA
;
A
#
# COMPACT_ATOMS: atom_id res chain seq x y z
N MET A 1 20.68 -8.68 24.62
CA MET A 1 20.91 -8.22 23.24
C MET A 1 19.77 -7.26 22.88
N SER A 2 20.09 -6.02 22.50
CA SER A 2 19.11 -4.96 22.22
C SER A 2 18.38 -5.22 20.90
N ASP A 3 17.04 -5.14 20.89
CA ASP A 3 16.15 -5.37 19.73
C ASP A 3 16.33 -4.43 18.53
N LYS A 4 17.34 -3.56 18.54
CA LYS A 4 17.53 -2.49 17.55
C LYS A 4 17.99 -2.94 16.15
N ASP A 5 18.46 -4.18 15.98
CA ASP A 5 19.06 -4.64 14.71
C ASP A 5 18.44 -5.94 14.12
N LYS A 6 17.18 -6.27 14.45
CA LYS A 6 16.45 -7.27 13.66
C LYS A 6 16.08 -6.63 12.33
N LYS A 7 16.82 -6.95 11.26
CA LYS A 7 16.44 -6.66 9.88
C LYS A 7 15.13 -7.40 9.59
N VAL A 8 14.00 -6.76 9.86
CA VAL A 8 12.68 -7.33 9.55
C VAL A 8 12.63 -7.57 8.06
N GLU A 9 12.57 -8.84 7.68
CA GLU A 9 12.38 -9.22 6.29
C GLU A 9 11.06 -8.62 5.80
N LYS A 10 11.15 -7.74 4.80
CA LYS A 10 9.99 -7.00 4.30
C LYS A 10 9.24 -7.84 3.28
N THR A 11 8.59 -8.90 3.75
CA THR A 11 7.73 -9.77 2.96
C THR A 11 6.59 -8.98 2.30
N LEU A 12 5.94 -9.57 1.29
CA LEU A 12 4.76 -8.96 0.68
C LEU A 12 3.63 -8.77 1.70
N GLU A 13 3.41 -9.76 2.57
CA GLU A 13 2.43 -9.67 3.67
C GLU A 13 2.72 -8.48 4.58
N PHE A 14 3.97 -8.34 5.04
CA PHE A 14 4.38 -7.20 5.87
C PHE A 14 4.06 -5.86 5.18
N ARG A 15 4.32 -5.76 3.87
CA ARG A 15 4.07 -4.54 3.10
C ARG A 15 2.58 -4.26 2.92
N ILE A 16 1.77 -5.29 2.68
CA ILE A 16 0.31 -5.20 2.58
C ILE A 16 -0.27 -4.71 3.92
N ASP A 17 0.15 -5.32 5.03
CA ASP A 17 -0.28 -4.94 6.38
C ASP A 17 0.03 -3.47 6.68
N ARG A 18 1.21 -2.97 6.28
CA ARG A 18 1.57 -1.55 6.43
C ARG A 18 0.68 -0.61 5.60
N ILE A 19 0.19 -1.03 4.44
CA ILE A 19 -0.75 -0.23 3.63
C ILE A 19 -2.13 -0.27 4.26
N TYR A 20 -2.59 -1.45 4.68
CA TYR A 20 -3.89 -1.64 5.33
C TYR A 20 -3.99 -0.78 6.59
N LYS A 21 -3.01 -0.85 7.51
CA LYS A 21 -2.98 -0.03 8.73
C LYS A 21 -3.04 1.47 8.42
N MET A 22 -2.20 1.94 7.50
CA MET A 22 -2.17 3.36 7.11
C MET A 22 -3.49 3.82 6.49
N ALA A 23 -4.10 3.00 5.65
CA ALA A 23 -5.39 3.35 5.05
C ALA A 23 -6.50 3.34 6.10
N LYS A 24 -6.50 2.34 6.99
CA LYS A 24 -7.50 2.20 8.05
C LYS A 24 -7.49 3.34 9.06
N GLU A 25 -6.30 3.77 9.45
CA GLU A 25 -6.11 4.89 10.38
C GLU A 25 -6.66 6.23 9.85
N HIS A 26 -6.73 6.41 8.52
CA HIS A 26 -7.08 7.70 7.91
C HIS A 26 -8.43 7.72 7.16
N PHE A 27 -8.88 6.59 6.63
CA PHE A 27 -10.06 6.52 5.74
C PHE A 27 -11.12 5.50 6.20
N GLY A 28 -10.99 4.93 7.40
CA GLY A 28 -11.92 3.90 7.88
C GLY A 28 -11.70 2.53 7.24
N GLU A 29 -12.75 1.73 7.04
CA GLU A 29 -12.56 0.38 6.50
C GLU A 29 -12.00 0.39 5.06
N VAL A 30 -10.96 -0.42 4.84
CA VAL A 30 -10.31 -0.58 3.55
C VAL A 30 -10.24 -2.05 3.19
N LYS A 31 -10.47 -2.37 1.92
CA LYS A 31 -10.27 -3.71 1.38
C LYS A 31 -9.02 -3.70 0.51
N PHE A 32 -7.99 -4.41 0.94
CA PHE A 32 -6.86 -4.67 0.06
C PHE A 32 -7.28 -5.70 -0.98
N VAL A 33 -7.46 -5.26 -2.24
CA VAL A 33 -8.00 -6.11 -3.31
C VAL A 33 -6.95 -7.10 -3.81
N GLY A 34 -5.67 -6.71 -3.79
CA GLY A 34 -4.57 -7.61 -4.10
C GLY A 34 -3.47 -6.98 -4.96
N ILE A 35 -2.49 -7.84 -5.29
CA ILE A 35 -1.40 -7.54 -6.21
C ILE A 35 -1.49 -8.56 -7.34
N LYS A 36 -1.57 -8.11 -8.58
CA LYS A 36 -1.72 -8.98 -9.75
C LYS A 36 -0.73 -8.63 -10.85
N ARG A 37 -0.32 -9.63 -11.62
CA ARG A 37 0.48 -9.44 -12.84
C ARG A 37 -0.46 -9.21 -14.03
N HIS A 38 -0.29 -8.09 -14.72
CA HIS A 38 -1.02 -7.72 -15.92
C HIS A 38 -0.11 -7.81 -17.14
N LYS A 39 -0.56 -8.48 -18.21
CA LYS A 39 0.27 -8.80 -19.38
C LYS A 39 0.88 -7.58 -20.08
N LYS A 40 0.19 -6.43 -20.07
CA LYS A 40 0.64 -5.20 -20.76
C LYS A 40 1.26 -4.15 -19.85
N ILE A 41 0.94 -4.18 -18.55
CA ILE A 41 1.21 -3.07 -17.61
C ILE A 41 2.27 -3.48 -16.57
N GLY A 42 2.49 -4.78 -16.37
CA GLY A 42 3.38 -5.27 -15.31
C GLY A 42 2.59 -5.54 -14.03
N TRP A 43 3.17 -5.26 -12.87
CA TRP A 43 2.54 -5.56 -11.59
C TRP A 43 1.63 -4.42 -11.15
N ILE A 44 0.43 -4.76 -10.69
CA ILE A 44 -0.57 -3.79 -10.23
C ILE A 44 -0.99 -4.15 -8.81
N ALA A 45 -0.84 -3.22 -7.88
CA ALA A 45 -1.39 -3.29 -6.54
C ALA A 45 -2.67 -2.44 -6.46
N LYS A 46 -3.73 -2.94 -5.81
CA LYS A 46 -5.02 -2.26 -5.68
C LYS A 46 -5.56 -2.31 -4.25
N ALA A 47 -6.00 -1.16 -3.74
CA ALA A 47 -6.79 -1.01 -2.54
C ALA A 47 -8.14 -0.37 -2.89
N GLN A 48 -9.20 -0.79 -2.21
CA GLN A 48 -10.55 -0.24 -2.36
C GLN A 48 -11.01 0.29 -1.01
N PHE A 49 -11.60 1.48 -1.02
CA PHE A 49 -12.14 2.14 0.16
C PHE A 49 -13.66 2.06 0.09
N ASP A 50 -14.32 2.08 1.24
CA ASP A 50 -15.79 2.04 1.26
C ASP A 50 -16.39 3.40 0.88
N GLU A 51 -15.76 4.51 1.27
CA GLU A 51 -16.22 5.88 1.01
C GLU A 51 -15.62 6.52 -0.26
N PHE A 52 -14.62 5.89 -0.87
CA PHE A 52 -13.88 6.43 -2.03
C PHE A 52 -13.66 5.37 -3.12
N ASP A 53 -13.36 5.82 -4.34
CA ASP A 53 -12.94 4.92 -5.41
C ASP A 53 -11.59 4.24 -5.08
N SER A 54 -11.25 3.22 -5.84
CA SER A 54 -10.05 2.42 -5.66
C SER A 54 -8.75 3.16 -5.95
N LEU A 55 -7.74 2.88 -5.14
CA LEU A 55 -6.37 3.31 -5.36
C LEU A 55 -5.56 2.17 -5.99
N VAL A 56 -4.95 2.45 -7.14
CA VAL A 56 -4.10 1.50 -7.86
C VAL A 56 -2.66 2.02 -7.94
N ALA A 57 -1.68 1.13 -8.06
CA ALA A 57 -0.33 1.51 -8.43
C ALA A 57 0.36 0.41 -9.22
N GLU A 58 1.19 0.84 -10.16
CA GLU A 58 1.97 -0.03 -11.02
C GLU A 58 3.40 -0.18 -10.49
N GLY A 59 4.09 -1.25 -10.89
CA GLY A 59 5.49 -1.45 -10.61
C GLY A 59 6.13 -2.54 -11.46
N GLU A 60 7.46 -2.52 -11.49
CA GLU A 60 8.27 -3.51 -12.24
C GLU A 60 8.15 -4.91 -11.63
N ASN A 61 7.92 -4.98 -10.33
CA ASN A 61 7.67 -6.20 -9.56
C ASN A 61 6.60 -5.97 -8.48
N ALA A 62 6.19 -7.04 -7.80
CA ALA A 62 5.15 -6.98 -6.76
C ALA A 62 5.52 -6.03 -5.61
N GLU A 63 6.79 -6.01 -5.18
CA GLU A 63 7.24 -5.13 -4.11
C GLU A 63 7.21 -3.66 -4.51
N ASP A 64 7.58 -3.37 -5.75
CA ASP A 64 7.57 -2.01 -6.29
C ASP A 64 6.13 -1.48 -6.41
N ALA A 65 5.21 -2.30 -6.93
CA ALA A 65 3.79 -1.94 -7.02
C ALA A 65 3.21 -1.60 -5.63
N LEU A 66 3.52 -2.41 -4.60
CA LEU A 66 3.13 -2.13 -3.21
C LEU A 66 3.76 -0.85 -2.66
N ARG A 67 5.06 -0.65 -2.91
CA ARG A 67 5.78 0.56 -2.49
C ARG A 67 5.15 1.81 -3.10
N ASN A 68 4.78 1.75 -4.37
CA ASN A 68 4.17 2.87 -5.10
C ASN A 68 2.73 3.12 -4.60
N LEU A 69 1.96 2.06 -4.31
CA LEU A 69 0.64 2.19 -3.71
C LEU A 69 0.71 2.90 -2.35
N ARG A 70 1.63 2.49 -1.48
CA ARG A 70 1.86 3.13 -0.18
C ARG A 70 2.25 4.61 -0.33
N LYS A 71 3.14 4.93 -1.28
CA LYS A 71 3.53 6.34 -1.54
C LYS A 71 2.34 7.17 -2.00
N ARG A 72 1.49 6.64 -2.88
CA ARG A 72 0.26 7.33 -3.32
C ARG A 72 -0.68 7.58 -2.15
N LEU A 73 -0.93 6.57 -1.32
CA LEU A 73 -1.76 6.68 -0.12
C LEU A 73 -1.24 7.78 0.82
N ARG A 74 0.06 7.77 1.11
CA ARG A 74 0.70 8.78 1.96
C ARG A 74 0.51 10.21 1.41
N LYS A 75 0.70 10.41 0.10
CA LYS A 75 0.48 11.73 -0.52
C LYS A 75 -0.97 12.21 -0.40
N ILE A 76 -1.93 11.30 -0.44
CA ILE A 76 -3.35 11.64 -0.26
C ILE A 76 -3.58 12.09 1.18
N ILE A 77 -3.11 11.31 2.16
CA ILE A 77 -3.19 11.66 3.59
C ILE A 77 -2.55 13.03 3.87
N GLU A 78 -1.33 13.26 3.36
CA GLU A 78 -0.62 14.53 3.54
C GLU A 78 -1.42 15.71 2.98
N ARG A 79 -2.13 15.54 1.87
CA ARG A 79 -2.99 16.60 1.30
C ARG A 79 -4.22 16.88 2.15
N TYR A 80 -4.86 15.86 2.72
CA TYR A 80 -6.02 16.05 3.60
C TYR A 80 -5.65 16.68 4.94
N ASN A 81 -4.47 16.40 5.49
CA ASN A 81 -4.02 16.96 6.76
C ASN A 81 -3.46 18.40 6.65
N MET A 82 -3.21 18.89 5.43
CA MET A 82 -2.80 20.28 5.17
C MET A 82 -3.97 21.20 4.82
N ALA A 83 -5.19 20.65 4.71
CA ALA A 83 -6.44 21.36 4.47
C ALA A 83 -7.18 21.60 5.79
#